data_AF-A0A7W9J4N9-F1
#
_entry.id   AF-A0A7W9J4N9-F1
#
_cell.length_a   1.000
_cell.length_b   1.000
_cell.length_c   1.000
_cell.angle_alpha   90.00
_cell.angle_beta   90.00
_cell.angle_gamma   90.00
#
_symmetry.space_group_name_H-M   'P 1'
#
loop_
_entity.id
_entity.type
_entity.pdbx_description
1 polymer ?
#
loop_
_entity_poly.entity_id
_entity_poly.type
_entity_poly.pdbx_seq_one_letter_code
_entity_poly.pdbx_strand_id
1 'polypeptide(L)'
;MGHTAPTTPRTVKRYAVALLVLAAIVGTVTYRQVSSSVEVVQGHDSAASDGTVPAGVTVFDEEHPGVTNLDPELLRALRAAAKDAADNDIEFFVNSGWRSPEYQERLLREAVDKYGSLREASRWVATPDKSAHVSGDAVDLGKSDARAWLAKHGAAYGLCQIYRNEPWHYELRPDAVDDGCPRRYADPTRDPRTR
;
A
#
# COMPACT_ATOMS: atom_id res chain seq x y z
N MET A 1 -14.38 -54.90 -73.59
CA MET A 1 -14.33 -56.31 -73.15
C MET A 1 -12.95 -56.56 -72.54
N GLY A 2 -12.89 -56.93 -71.27
CA GLY A 2 -11.63 -57.21 -70.56
C GLY A 2 -11.93 -57.63 -69.13
N HIS A 3 -11.97 -58.94 -68.90
CA HIS A 3 -12.10 -59.58 -67.59
C HIS A 3 -10.79 -59.49 -66.81
N THR A 4 -10.89 -59.47 -65.47
CA THR A 4 -10.30 -60.43 -64.50
C THR A 4 -9.92 -59.75 -63.18
N ALA A 5 -10.21 -60.46 -62.09
CA ALA A 5 -10.12 -60.03 -60.69
C ALA A 5 -8.80 -60.53 -60.02
N PRO A 6 -8.74 -60.79 -58.70
CA PRO A 6 -8.22 -59.91 -57.63
C PRO A 6 -7.05 -60.55 -56.84
N THR A 7 -6.38 -59.82 -55.91
CA THR A 7 -6.08 -60.29 -54.52
C THR A 7 -5.31 -59.27 -53.64
N THR A 8 -5.65 -59.34 -52.36
CA THR A 8 -5.31 -58.67 -51.06
C THR A 8 -3.82 -58.74 -50.60
N PRO A 9 -3.42 -58.32 -49.37
CA PRO A 9 -3.91 -57.29 -48.41
C PRO A 9 -2.75 -56.42 -47.81
N ARG A 10 -3.05 -55.37 -47.02
CA ARG A 10 -2.24 -54.99 -45.83
C ARG A 10 -2.88 -53.89 -44.96
N THR A 11 -3.20 -54.28 -43.73
CA THR A 11 -3.63 -53.43 -42.60
C THR A 11 -2.47 -52.58 -42.08
N VAL A 12 -2.65 -51.27 -41.83
CA VAL A 12 -1.90 -50.58 -40.75
C VAL A 12 -2.73 -49.47 -40.12
N LYS A 13 -2.89 -49.57 -38.79
CA LYS A 13 -3.43 -48.62 -37.82
C LYS A 13 -3.10 -47.15 -38.14
N ARG A 14 -4.12 -46.30 -38.28
CA ARG A 14 -3.99 -44.83 -38.34
C ARG A 14 -4.97 -44.15 -37.38
N TYR A 15 -4.85 -44.39 -36.07
CA TYR A 15 -5.64 -43.65 -35.06
C TYR A 15 -4.88 -43.30 -33.77
N ALA A 16 -3.55 -43.51 -33.71
CA ALA A 16 -2.80 -43.28 -32.47
C ALA A 16 -2.17 -41.87 -32.33
N VAL A 17 -2.13 -41.05 -33.38
CA VAL A 17 -1.41 -39.75 -33.34
C VAL A 17 -2.34 -38.56 -33.04
N ALA A 18 -3.62 -38.62 -33.42
CA ALA A 18 -4.54 -37.50 -33.24
C ALA A 18 -5.04 -37.30 -31.78
N LEU A 19 -5.08 -38.34 -30.96
CA LEU A 19 -5.54 -38.26 -29.57
C LEU A 19 -4.49 -37.70 -28.59
N LEU A 20 -3.20 -37.82 -28.91
CA LEU A 20 -2.13 -37.28 -28.05
C LEU A 20 -1.97 -35.76 -28.17
N VAL A 21 -2.32 -35.17 -29.32
CA VAL A 21 -2.24 -33.71 -29.54
C VAL A 21 -3.40 -32.98 -28.83
N LEU A 22 -4.61 -33.56 -28.81
CA LEU A 22 -5.76 -32.99 -28.09
C LEU A 22 -5.58 -33.04 -26.56
N ALA A 23 -5.02 -34.12 -26.02
CA ALA A 23 -4.71 -34.20 -24.58
C ALA A 23 -3.62 -33.19 -24.15
N ALA A 24 -2.61 -32.97 -25.00
CA ALA A 24 -1.56 -31.99 -24.74
C ALA A 24 -2.07 -30.54 -24.81
N ILE A 25 -3.01 -30.22 -25.72
CA ILE A 25 -3.62 -28.89 -25.82
C ILE A 25 -4.58 -28.62 -24.64
N VAL A 26 -5.40 -29.60 -24.26
CA VAL A 26 -6.28 -29.47 -23.07
C VAL A 26 -5.44 -29.34 -21.79
N GLY A 27 -4.37 -30.13 -21.65
CA GLY A 27 -3.46 -30.04 -20.49
C GLY A 27 -2.66 -28.73 -20.41
N THR A 28 -2.29 -28.13 -21.54
CA THR A 28 -1.60 -26.82 -21.55
C THR A 28 -2.55 -25.65 -21.33
N VAL A 29 -3.80 -25.73 -21.81
CA VAL A 29 -4.83 -24.71 -21.55
C VAL A 29 -5.26 -24.74 -20.08
N THR A 30 -5.48 -25.92 -19.48
CA THR A 30 -5.83 -26.01 -18.05
C THR A 30 -4.67 -25.58 -17.13
N TYR A 31 -3.42 -25.91 -17.48
CA TYR A 31 -2.26 -25.46 -16.72
C TYR A 31 -2.11 -23.93 -16.75
N ARG A 32 -2.22 -23.29 -17.92
CA ARG A 32 -2.13 -21.81 -18.03
C ARG A 32 -3.24 -21.09 -17.26
N GLN A 33 -4.44 -21.66 -17.21
CA GLN A 33 -5.58 -21.04 -16.50
C GLN A 33 -5.47 -21.15 -14.97
N VAL A 34 -4.80 -22.19 -14.45
CA VAL A 34 -4.53 -22.34 -13.00
C VAL A 34 -3.37 -21.45 -12.56
N SER A 35 -2.33 -21.29 -13.38
CA SER A 35 -1.16 -20.47 -13.02
C SER A 35 -1.48 -18.97 -12.86
N SER A 36 -2.43 -18.42 -13.62
CA SER A 36 -2.84 -17.01 -13.46
C SER A 36 -3.60 -16.72 -12.15
N SER A 37 -4.10 -17.74 -11.47
CA SER A 37 -4.87 -17.57 -10.23
C SER A 37 -3.99 -17.51 -8.97
N VAL A 38 -2.76 -18.01 -9.05
CA VAL A 38 -1.86 -18.15 -7.88
C VAL A 38 -1.05 -16.87 -7.63
N GLU A 39 -0.80 -16.06 -8.66
CA GLU A 39 -0.04 -14.81 -8.55
C GLU A 39 -0.81 -13.70 -7.82
N VAL A 40 -2.15 -13.74 -7.84
CA VAL A 40 -3.02 -12.70 -7.25
C VAL A 40 -3.20 -12.89 -5.73
N VAL A 41 -3.06 -14.12 -5.21
CA VAL A 41 -3.35 -14.41 -3.79
C VAL A 41 -2.18 -14.03 -2.86
N GLN A 42 -0.93 -14.12 -3.32
CA GLN A 42 0.24 -13.75 -2.49
C GLN A 42 0.49 -12.23 -2.42
N GLY A 43 -0.03 -11.45 -3.37
CA GLY A 43 0.21 -10.00 -3.44
C GLY A 43 -0.56 -9.19 -2.39
N HIS A 44 -1.74 -9.65 -1.96
CA HIS A 44 -2.54 -8.92 -0.99
C HIS A 44 -2.06 -9.12 0.46
N ASP A 45 -1.72 -10.34 0.87
CA ASP A 45 -1.23 -10.60 2.23
C ASP A 45 0.13 -9.94 2.48
N SER A 46 1.01 -9.95 1.46
CA SER A 46 2.32 -9.29 1.54
C SER A 46 2.20 -7.76 1.59
N ALA A 47 1.32 -7.16 0.79
CA ALA A 47 1.06 -5.72 0.82
C ALA A 47 0.44 -5.26 2.15
N ALA A 48 -0.51 -6.02 2.72
CA ALA A 48 -1.00 -5.69 4.05
C ALA A 48 0.12 -5.77 5.11
N SER A 49 0.97 -6.80 5.04
CA SER A 49 2.06 -7.03 6.00
C SER A 49 3.17 -5.97 5.98
N ASP A 50 3.44 -5.34 4.83
CA ASP A 50 4.49 -4.30 4.70
C ASP A 50 3.99 -2.89 5.05
N GLY A 51 2.70 -2.76 5.39
CA GLY A 51 2.06 -1.49 5.73
C GLY A 51 1.45 -0.76 4.55
N THR A 52 1.38 -1.36 3.35
CA THR A 52 0.62 -0.80 2.22
C THR A 52 -0.88 -0.77 2.57
N VAL A 53 -1.48 0.42 2.54
CA VAL A 53 -2.88 0.62 2.98
C VAL A 53 -3.84 0.63 1.78
N PRO A 54 -4.82 -0.29 1.69
CA PRO A 54 -5.87 -0.23 0.67
C PRO A 54 -6.88 0.88 0.96
N ALA A 55 -7.65 1.26 -0.06
CA ALA A 55 -8.71 2.25 0.10
C ALA A 55 -9.77 1.77 1.11
N GLY A 56 -10.22 2.69 1.98
CA GLY A 56 -11.28 2.42 2.94
C GLY A 56 -10.80 2.10 4.37
N VAL A 57 -9.50 1.91 4.58
CA VAL A 57 -8.93 1.73 5.92
C VAL A 57 -9.07 3.02 6.73
N THR A 58 -9.54 2.89 7.97
CA THR A 58 -9.74 4.00 8.91
C THR A 58 -8.82 3.86 10.11
N VAL A 59 -8.72 4.92 10.92
CA VAL A 59 -8.00 4.88 12.20
C VAL A 59 -8.60 3.89 13.22
N PHE A 60 -9.77 3.31 12.95
CA PHE A 60 -10.42 2.31 13.79
C PHE A 60 -10.16 0.88 13.35
N ASP A 61 -9.44 0.66 12.25
CA ASP A 61 -9.02 -0.69 11.85
C ASP A 61 -8.13 -1.32 12.95
N GLU A 62 -8.46 -2.54 13.36
CA GLU A 62 -7.78 -3.27 14.44
C GLU A 62 -6.93 -4.43 13.93
N GLU A 63 -6.91 -4.66 12.61
CA GLU A 63 -6.22 -5.78 11.99
C GLU A 63 -5.12 -5.31 11.04
N HIS A 64 -5.32 -4.18 10.36
CA HIS A 64 -4.41 -3.71 9.33
C HIS A 64 -3.07 -3.20 9.91
N PRO A 65 -1.91 -3.76 9.50
CA PRO A 65 -0.59 -3.38 10.04
C PRO A 65 -0.26 -1.89 9.93
N GLY A 66 -0.69 -1.24 8.84
CA GLY A 66 -0.56 0.21 8.69
C GLY A 66 -1.23 1.04 9.79
N VAL A 67 -2.18 0.47 10.55
CA VAL A 67 -2.85 1.13 11.68
C VAL A 67 -2.39 0.53 13.01
N THR A 68 -2.32 -0.79 13.12
CA THR A 68 -2.02 -1.50 14.37
C THR A 68 -0.57 -1.36 14.83
N ASN A 69 0.36 -1.06 13.92
CA ASN A 69 1.77 -0.80 14.25
C ASN A 69 2.09 0.70 14.44
N LEU A 70 1.08 1.58 14.43
CA LEU A 70 1.29 2.98 14.85
C LEU A 70 1.67 3.02 16.34
N ASP A 71 2.40 4.07 16.72
CA ASP A 71 2.63 4.36 18.13
C ASP A 71 1.27 4.39 18.89
N PRO A 72 1.14 3.66 20.02
CA PRO A 72 -0.14 3.55 20.72
C PRO A 72 -0.70 4.88 21.21
N GLU A 73 0.14 5.88 21.49
CA GLU A 73 -0.30 7.21 21.89
C GLU A 73 -0.83 8.00 20.70
N LEU A 74 -0.13 7.93 19.56
CA LEU A 74 -0.62 8.50 18.31
C LEU A 74 -1.97 7.90 17.92
N LEU A 75 -2.10 6.56 17.92
CA LEU A 75 -3.35 5.89 17.56
C LEU A 75 -4.49 6.26 18.50
N ARG A 76 -4.22 6.39 19.80
CA ARG A 76 -5.20 6.85 20.79
C ARG A 76 -5.67 8.28 20.50
N ALA A 77 -4.74 9.20 20.22
CA ALA A 77 -5.08 10.58 19.87
C ALA A 77 -5.89 10.67 18.57
N LEU A 78 -5.51 9.90 17.54
CA LEU A 78 -6.25 9.79 16.27
C LEU A 78 -7.68 9.30 16.48
N ARG A 79 -7.86 8.24 17.27
CA ARG A 79 -9.19 7.68 17.57
C ARG A 79 -10.05 8.63 18.41
N ALA A 80 -9.45 9.42 19.30
CA ALA A 80 -10.17 10.45 20.05
C ALA A 80 -10.63 11.58 19.12
N ALA A 81 -9.72 12.13 18.32
CA ALA A 81 -10.04 13.17 17.34
C ALA A 81 -11.09 12.71 16.31
N ALA A 82 -10.98 11.48 15.81
CA ALA A 82 -11.92 10.93 14.83
C ALA A 82 -13.34 10.74 15.40
N LYS A 83 -13.47 10.43 16.70
CA LYS A 83 -14.79 10.35 17.36
C LYS A 83 -15.47 11.71 17.41
N ASP A 84 -14.74 12.75 17.78
CA ASP A 84 -15.29 14.11 17.87
C ASP A 84 -15.53 14.73 16.48
N ALA A 85 -14.71 14.36 15.48
CA ALA A 85 -14.92 14.77 14.10
C ALA A 85 -16.19 14.15 13.49
N ALA A 86 -16.59 12.96 13.95
CA ALA A 86 -17.78 12.26 13.45
C ALA A 86 -19.08 13.04 13.72
N ASP A 87 -19.13 13.90 14.74
CA ASP A 87 -20.25 14.82 14.98
C ASP A 87 -20.47 15.83 13.84
N ASN A 88 -19.50 15.95 12.92
CA ASN A 88 -19.55 16.79 11.73
C ASN A 88 -19.57 15.95 10.43
N ASP A 89 -19.91 14.67 10.51
CA ASP A 89 -19.88 13.70 9.40
C ASP A 89 -18.48 13.53 8.76
N ILE A 90 -17.41 13.75 9.54
CA ILE A 90 -16.03 13.64 9.08
C ILE A 90 -15.40 12.35 9.60
N GLU A 91 -14.84 11.57 8.69
CA GLU A 91 -14.21 10.28 8.97
C GLU A 91 -12.72 10.29 8.57
N PHE A 92 -11.88 9.66 9.40
CA PHE A 92 -10.43 9.65 9.22
C PHE A 92 -9.99 8.38 8.49
N PHE A 93 -9.77 8.52 7.18
CA PHE A 93 -9.19 7.49 6.33
C PHE A 93 -7.66 7.58 6.31
N VAL A 94 -7.02 6.44 6.51
CA VAL A 94 -5.57 6.30 6.46
C VAL A 94 -5.16 6.03 5.02
N ASN A 95 -4.36 6.92 4.44
CA ASN A 95 -3.68 6.68 3.16
C ASN A 95 -2.35 5.95 3.37
N SER A 96 -1.70 6.23 4.50
CA SER A 96 -0.49 5.54 4.94
C SER A 96 -0.33 5.73 6.44
N GLY A 97 -0.07 4.67 7.19
CA GLY A 97 0.32 4.78 8.60
C GLY A 97 1.70 4.18 8.79
N TRP A 98 1.82 3.12 9.59
CA TRP A 98 3.08 2.40 9.73
C TRP A 98 3.54 1.78 8.39
N ARG A 99 4.85 1.77 8.15
CA ARG A 99 5.48 1.12 6.99
C ARG A 99 6.66 0.25 7.44
N SER A 100 6.86 -0.87 6.77
CA SER A 100 8.11 -1.62 6.93
C SER A 100 9.31 -0.82 6.37
N PRO A 101 10.54 -1.05 6.86
CA PRO A 101 11.73 -0.47 6.27
C PRO A 101 11.88 -0.78 4.77
N GLU A 102 11.53 -1.99 4.34
CA GLU A 102 11.61 -2.43 2.95
C GLU A 102 10.62 -1.69 2.05
N TYR A 103 9.40 -1.44 2.55
CA TYR A 103 8.42 -0.65 1.83
C TYR A 103 8.88 0.81 1.72
N GLN A 104 9.39 1.40 2.81
CA GLN A 104 9.93 2.75 2.80
C GLN A 104 11.10 2.91 1.82
N GLU A 105 12.00 1.92 1.77
CA GLU A 105 13.12 1.91 0.81
C GLU A 105 12.62 1.83 -0.64
N ARG A 106 11.58 1.04 -0.90
CA ARG A 106 10.93 0.98 -2.23
C ARG A 106 10.35 2.34 -2.63
N LEU A 107 9.63 3.01 -1.73
CA LEU A 107 9.10 4.36 -1.97
C LEU A 107 10.21 5.37 -2.25
N LEU A 108 11.34 5.27 -1.53
CA LEU A 108 12.48 6.17 -1.75
C LEU A 108 13.06 5.98 -3.15
N ARG A 109 13.26 4.73 -3.59
CA ARG A 109 13.74 4.46 -4.96
C ARG A 109 12.78 4.99 -6.02
N GLU A 110 11.48 4.75 -5.87
CA GLU A 110 10.46 5.29 -6.77
C GLU A 110 10.46 6.82 -6.82
N ALA A 111 10.68 7.47 -5.67
CA ALA A 111 10.81 8.93 -5.60
C ALA A 111 12.10 9.42 -6.28
N VAL A 112 13.22 8.71 -6.14
CA VAL A 112 14.47 9.03 -6.85
C VAL A 112 14.28 8.93 -8.36
N ASP A 113 13.63 7.89 -8.85
CA ASP A 113 13.33 7.73 -10.26
C ASP A 113 12.41 8.86 -10.78
N LYS A 114 11.43 9.26 -9.97
CA LYS A 114 10.49 10.34 -10.29
C LYS A 114 11.12 11.72 -10.28
N TYR A 115 11.97 12.02 -9.30
CA TYR A 115 12.52 13.37 -9.06
C TYR A 115 13.97 13.53 -9.52
N GLY A 116 14.59 12.47 -10.03
CA GLY A 116 15.90 12.46 -10.69
C GLY A 116 17.11 12.46 -9.76
N SER A 117 16.92 12.60 -8.44
CA SER A 117 18.01 12.44 -7.46
C SER A 117 17.49 12.20 -6.05
N LEU A 118 18.33 11.60 -5.21
CA LEU A 118 18.07 11.48 -3.78
C LEU A 118 17.76 12.83 -3.13
N ARG A 119 18.51 13.87 -3.48
CA ARG A 119 18.32 15.21 -2.90
C ARG A 119 16.92 15.78 -3.17
N GLU A 120 16.41 15.63 -4.38
CA GLU A 120 15.04 16.09 -4.71
C GLU A 120 13.97 15.15 -4.12
N ALA A 121 14.22 13.85 -4.10
CA ALA A 121 13.32 12.86 -3.50
C ALA A 121 13.15 13.04 -1.99
N SER A 122 14.22 13.40 -1.27
CA SER A 122 14.21 13.63 0.19
C SER A 122 13.33 14.81 0.63
N ARG A 123 12.81 15.61 -0.31
CA ARG A 123 11.77 16.61 -0.03
C ARG A 123 10.37 16.01 0.13
N TRP A 124 10.22 14.71 -0.10
CA TRP A 124 8.94 14.00 -0.07
C TRP A 124 9.01 12.64 0.61
N VAL A 125 10.16 11.96 0.52
CA VAL A 125 10.34 10.60 1.05
C VAL A 125 11.65 10.51 1.82
N ALA A 126 11.55 10.24 3.13
CA ALA A 126 12.70 10.00 4.00
C ALA A 126 13.33 8.63 3.75
N THR A 127 14.58 8.46 4.20
CA THR A 127 15.24 7.15 4.26
C THR A 127 14.56 6.24 5.30
N PRO A 128 14.70 4.90 5.19
CA PRO A 128 14.07 3.97 6.13
C PRO A 128 14.41 4.23 7.60
N ASP A 129 15.67 4.58 7.90
CA ASP A 129 16.16 4.86 9.25
C ASP A 129 15.64 6.17 9.86
N LYS A 130 15.07 7.05 9.05
CA LYS A 130 14.64 8.40 9.45
C LYS A 130 13.13 8.64 9.28
N SER A 131 12.41 7.69 8.70
CA SER A 131 10.99 7.84 8.42
C SER A 131 10.16 7.66 9.69
N ALA A 132 9.38 8.68 10.03
CA ALA A 132 8.41 8.60 11.12
C ALA A 132 7.31 7.54 10.86
N HIS A 133 7.04 7.19 9.59
CA HIS A 133 6.15 6.06 9.28
C HIS A 133 6.77 4.71 9.65
N VAL A 134 8.10 4.58 9.58
CA VAL A 134 8.78 3.33 9.94
C VAL A 134 8.80 3.13 11.46
N SER A 135 8.96 4.22 12.22
CA SER A 135 8.86 4.17 13.68
C SER A 135 7.42 4.12 14.20
N GLY A 136 6.42 4.31 13.34
CA GLY A 136 5.00 4.34 13.73
C GLY A 136 4.53 5.69 14.28
N ASP A 137 5.37 6.74 14.21
CA ASP A 137 5.12 8.07 14.79
C ASP A 137 4.37 9.02 13.84
N ALA A 138 3.98 8.58 12.65
CA ALA A 138 3.30 9.39 11.64
C ALA A 138 2.14 8.67 10.94
N VAL A 139 1.16 9.47 10.53
CA VAL A 139 0.03 9.03 9.69
C VAL A 139 -0.25 10.06 8.58
N ASP A 140 -0.58 9.54 7.41
CA ASP A 140 -1.06 10.28 6.25
C ASP A 140 -2.58 10.10 6.13
N LEU A 141 -3.34 11.19 6.28
CA LEU A 141 -4.81 11.17 6.20
C LEU A 141 -5.31 11.65 4.84
N GLY A 142 -6.19 10.86 4.23
CA GLY A 142 -6.55 11.06 2.82
C GLY A 142 -7.49 12.24 2.55
N LYS A 143 -8.69 12.19 3.13
CA LYS A 143 -9.76 13.13 2.79
C LYS A 143 -9.46 14.55 3.28
N SER A 144 -9.81 15.54 2.46
CA SER A 144 -9.50 16.96 2.73
C SER A 144 -10.30 17.56 3.87
N ASP A 145 -11.49 17.05 4.12
CA ASP A 145 -12.35 17.42 5.24
C ASP A 145 -11.71 17.06 6.59
N ALA A 146 -11.19 15.83 6.74
CA ALA A 146 -10.44 15.39 7.92
C ALA A 146 -9.23 16.28 8.18
N ARG A 147 -8.46 16.60 7.12
CA ARG A 147 -7.30 17.49 7.22
C ARG A 147 -7.69 18.92 7.57
N ALA A 148 -8.79 19.43 7.02
CA ALA A 148 -9.31 20.76 7.35
C ALA A 148 -9.81 20.83 8.81
N TRP A 149 -10.47 19.78 9.29
CA TRP A 149 -10.90 19.67 10.68
C TRP A 149 -9.69 19.63 11.62
N LEU A 150 -8.69 18.79 11.34
CA LEU A 150 -7.46 18.72 12.12
C LEU A 150 -6.63 20.00 12.09
N ALA A 151 -6.65 20.76 11.00
CA ALA A 151 -6.00 22.07 10.96
C ALA A 151 -6.59 23.06 11.99
N LYS A 152 -7.87 22.88 12.37
CA LYS A 152 -8.57 23.72 13.35
C LYS A 152 -8.58 23.12 14.76
N HIS A 153 -8.69 21.80 14.87
CA HIS A 153 -8.97 21.10 16.12
C HIS A 153 -7.81 20.20 16.60
N GLY A 154 -6.87 19.86 15.72
CA GLY A 154 -5.85 18.82 15.97
C GLY A 154 -4.96 19.09 17.18
N ALA A 155 -4.62 20.35 17.44
CA ALA A 155 -3.79 20.74 18.59
C ALA A 155 -4.36 20.27 19.93
N ALA A 156 -5.70 20.28 20.10
CA ALA A 156 -6.36 19.80 21.32
C ALA A 156 -6.16 18.31 21.59
N TYR A 157 -5.71 17.54 20.59
CA TYR A 157 -5.37 16.11 20.69
C TYR A 157 -3.86 15.87 20.55
N GLY A 158 -3.04 16.91 20.49
CA GLY A 158 -1.63 16.81 20.16
C GLY A 158 -1.35 16.43 18.69
N LEU A 159 -2.34 16.45 17.80
CA LEU A 159 -2.18 16.02 16.41
C LEU A 159 -1.80 17.20 15.53
N CYS A 160 -0.56 17.18 15.03
CA CYS A 160 0.01 18.31 14.31
C CYS A 160 0.49 17.93 12.91
N GLN A 161 0.10 18.75 11.94
CA GLN A 161 0.73 18.73 10.62
C GLN A 161 2.19 19.20 10.77
N ILE A 162 3.16 18.42 10.32
CA ILE A 162 4.58 18.72 10.52
C ILE A 162 5.22 19.45 9.32
N TYR A 163 4.83 19.09 8.09
CA TYR A 163 5.44 19.62 6.88
C TYR A 163 4.45 20.45 6.06
N ARG A 164 4.86 21.65 5.62
CA ARG A 164 3.99 22.54 4.83
C ARG A 164 3.60 21.98 3.46
N ASN A 165 4.50 21.23 2.81
CA ASN A 165 4.27 20.60 1.52
C ASN A 165 3.43 19.30 1.61
N GLU A 166 3.17 18.79 2.81
CA GLU A 166 2.45 17.53 3.04
C GLU A 166 1.27 17.80 3.99
N PRO A 167 0.16 18.39 3.49
CA PRO A 167 -1.03 18.63 4.30
C PRO A 167 -1.71 17.38 4.86
N TRP A 168 -1.27 16.20 4.42
CA TRP A 168 -1.75 14.90 4.87
C TRP A 168 -0.94 14.31 6.02
N HIS A 169 0.30 14.74 6.25
CA HIS A 169 1.23 14.15 7.23
C HIS A 169 1.03 14.73 8.63
N TYR A 170 0.57 13.91 9.56
CA TYR A 170 0.36 14.27 10.96
C TYR A 170 1.18 13.39 11.89
N GLU A 171 1.68 13.99 12.96
CA GLU A 171 2.40 13.32 14.04
C GLU A 171 1.85 13.77 15.40
N LEU A 172 2.11 12.98 16.44
CA LEU A 172 1.79 13.36 17.82
C LEU A 172 2.83 14.35 18.36
N ARG A 173 2.34 15.43 18.96
CA ARG A 173 3.06 16.46 19.70
C ARG A 173 2.28 16.72 20.98
N PRO A 174 2.54 15.98 22.06
CA PRO A 174 1.74 16.06 23.28
C PRO A 174 1.63 17.50 23.82
N ASP A 175 2.74 18.24 23.80
CA ASP A 175 2.80 19.63 24.25
C ASP A 175 1.87 20.58 23.46
N ALA A 176 1.42 20.18 22.26
CA ALA A 176 0.53 21.01 21.45
C ALA A 176 -0.87 21.19 22.06
N VAL A 177 -1.25 20.38 23.05
CA VAL A 177 -2.48 20.57 23.81
C VAL A 177 -2.43 21.88 24.60
N ASP A 178 -1.26 22.24 25.13
CA ASP A 178 -1.06 23.45 25.93
C ASP A 178 -0.49 24.60 25.09
N ASP A 179 0.47 24.31 24.20
CA ASP A 179 1.25 25.31 23.48
C ASP A 179 0.77 25.55 22.04
N GLY A 180 -0.16 24.71 21.55
CA GLY A 180 -0.50 24.64 20.13
C GLY A 180 0.57 23.94 19.29
N CYS A 181 0.24 23.65 18.04
CA CYS A 181 1.17 22.92 17.17
C CYS A 181 2.47 23.70 16.90
N PRO A 182 3.63 23.02 16.89
CA PRO A 182 4.89 23.66 16.59
C PRO A 182 4.91 24.21 15.17
N ARG A 183 5.82 25.16 14.91
CA ARG A 183 6.00 25.71 13.56
C ARG A 183 6.38 24.60 12.58
N ARG A 184 5.54 24.43 11.56
CA ARG A 184 5.78 23.52 10.44
C ARG A 184 7.12 23.75 9.75
N TYR A 185 7.79 22.66 9.38
CA TYR A 185 8.93 22.68 8.47
C TYR A 185 8.46 22.93 7.02
N ALA A 186 9.38 23.34 6.14
CA ALA A 186 9.02 23.56 4.73
C ALA A 186 8.69 22.23 4.04
N ASP A 187 9.56 21.25 4.28
CA ASP A 187 9.53 19.87 3.82
C ASP A 187 10.46 19.04 4.75
N PRO A 188 10.50 17.70 4.62
CA PRO A 188 11.33 16.83 5.45
C PRO A 188 12.82 17.20 5.46
N THR A 189 13.39 17.80 4.41
CA THR A 189 14.82 18.18 4.41
C THR A 189 15.15 19.28 5.44
N ARG A 190 14.13 19.98 5.96
CA ARG A 190 14.29 21.04 6.94
C ARG A 190 14.15 20.57 8.38
N ASP A 191 13.61 19.37 8.61
CA ASP A 191 13.48 18.76 9.93
C ASP A 191 14.81 18.12 10.37
N PRO A 192 15.35 18.46 11.55
CA PRO A 192 16.61 17.89 12.03
C PRO A 192 16.60 16.37 12.19
N ARG A 193 15.42 15.75 12.39
CA ARG A 193 15.30 14.29 12.57
C ARG A 193 15.54 13.50 11.29
N THR A 194 15.32 14.14 10.15
CA THR A 194 15.34 13.53 8.81
C THR A 194 16.55 13.94 7.97
N ARG A 195 17.50 14.70 8.54
CA ARG A 195 18.75 15.10 7.88
C ARG A 195 19.82 14.03 7.99
#